data_AF-G7UQD6-F1
#
_entry.id   AF-G7UQD6-F1
#
_cell.length_a   1.000
_cell.length_b   1.000
_cell.length_c   1.000
_cell.angle_alpha   90.00
_cell.angle_beta   90.00
_cell.angle_gamma   90.00
#
_symmetry.space_group_name_H-M   'P 1'
#
loop_
_entity.id
_entity.type
_entity.pdbx_description
1 polymer ?
#
loop_
_entity_poly.entity_id
_entity_poly.type
_entity_poly.pdbx_seq_one_letter_code
_entity_poly.pdbx_strand_id
1 'polypeptide(L)'
;MNVKQKNSAPTSPDPDALPEITEAWIAGADLYHGDKLVRRGRPKLANPRQLLSLRLPPQIIARWKATGPGWQTRMAEALEKNAP
;
A
#
# COMPACT_ATOMS: atom_id res chain seq x y z
N MET A 1 17.38 -20.76 -7.53
CA MET A 1 18.53 -20.07 -8.16
C MET A 1 18.16 -18.62 -8.38
N ASN A 2 18.94 -17.65 -7.87
CA ASN A 2 18.66 -16.23 -8.06
C ASN A 2 19.72 -15.67 -9.03
N VAL A 3 19.32 -15.40 -10.28
CA VAL A 3 20.22 -14.81 -11.27
C VAL A 3 20.24 -13.30 -11.06
N LYS A 4 21.42 -12.76 -10.71
CA LYS A 4 21.65 -11.31 -10.72
C LYS A 4 21.44 -10.80 -12.14
N GLN A 5 20.46 -9.92 -12.32
CA GLN A 5 20.28 -9.19 -13.58
C GLN A 5 21.55 -8.39 -13.88
N LYS A 6 21.97 -8.40 -15.14
CA LYS A 6 23.15 -7.67 -15.63
C LYS A 6 22.76 -6.20 -15.73
N ASN A 7 23.60 -5.28 -15.24
CA ASN A 7 23.32 -3.84 -15.31
C ASN A 7 23.07 -3.41 -16.75
N SER A 8 21.89 -2.88 -17.05
CA SER A 8 21.59 -2.26 -18.34
C SER A 8 22.42 -0.99 -18.50
N ALA A 9 22.95 -0.76 -19.70
CA ALA A 9 23.72 0.44 -20.02
C ALA A 9 22.89 1.71 -19.73
N PRO A 10 23.51 2.81 -19.25
CA PRO A 10 22.81 4.06 -19.03
C PRO A 10 22.41 4.63 -20.39
N THR A 11 21.14 4.47 -20.77
CA THR A 11 20.56 5.21 -21.89
C THR A 11 20.09 6.54 -21.32
N SER A 12 21.00 7.49 -21.17
CA SER A 12 20.62 8.88 -20.97
C SER A 12 20.71 9.59 -22.32
N PRO A 13 19.60 10.10 -22.86
CA PRO A 13 19.66 11.07 -23.94
C PRO A 13 20.49 12.28 -23.48
N ASP A 14 21.10 12.99 -24.44
CA ASP A 14 21.72 14.29 -24.21
C ASP A 14 20.73 15.21 -23.45
N PRO A 15 21.10 15.79 -22.29
CA PRO A 15 20.19 16.60 -21.48
C PRO A 15 19.58 17.78 -22.24
N ASP A 16 20.29 18.32 -23.23
CA ASP A 16 19.82 19.45 -24.04
C ASP A 16 18.89 19.03 -25.20
N ALA A 17 18.72 17.72 -25.42
CA ALA A 17 17.82 17.14 -26.43
C ALA A 17 16.53 16.55 -25.83
N LEU A 18 16.24 16.83 -24.56
CA LEU A 18 15.02 16.36 -23.91
C LEU A 18 13.79 17.12 -24.44
N PRO A 19 12.68 16.42 -24.75
CA PRO A 19 11.46 17.08 -25.16
C PRO A 19 10.90 17.92 -24.00
N GLU A 20 10.32 19.07 -24.32
CA GLU A 20 9.64 19.89 -23.33
C GLU A 20 8.38 19.19 -22.79
N ILE A 21 8.15 19.35 -21.48
CA ILE A 21 6.96 18.86 -20.80
C ILE A 21 5.77 19.75 -21.19
N THR A 22 5.10 19.41 -22.29
CA THR A 22 3.93 20.15 -22.78
C THR A 22 2.65 19.76 -22.05
N GLU A 23 1.65 20.65 -22.02
CA GLU A 23 0.34 20.35 -21.41
C GLU A 23 -0.36 19.15 -22.07
N ALA A 24 -0.21 18.99 -23.39
CA ALA A 24 -0.73 17.85 -24.13
C ALA A 24 -0.04 16.53 -23.71
N TRP A 25 1.27 16.57 -23.44
CA TRP A 25 2.01 15.42 -22.94
C TRP A 25 1.57 15.02 -21.53
N ILE A 26 1.32 16.01 -20.66
CA ILE A 26 0.77 15.79 -19.32
C ILE A 26 -0.65 15.19 -19.42
N ALA A 27 -1.50 15.71 -20.31
CA ALA A 27 -2.87 15.24 -20.47
C ALA A 27 -2.95 13.78 -20.93
N GLY A 28 -2.01 13.33 -21.76
CA GLY A 28 -1.90 11.93 -22.22
C GLY A 28 -1.19 10.98 -21.25
N ALA A 29 -0.64 11.49 -20.15
CA ALA A 29 0.10 10.67 -19.18
C ALA A 29 -0.81 9.78 -18.32
N ASP A 30 -2.10 10.08 -18.29
CA ASP A 30 -3.10 9.30 -17.57
C ASP A 30 -3.43 8.00 -18.32
N LEU A 31 -3.39 6.88 -17.60
CA LEU A 31 -3.75 5.57 -18.15
C LEU A 31 -5.26 5.37 -18.06
N TYR A 32 -5.94 5.30 -19.20
CA TYR A 32 -7.37 4.99 -19.27
C TYR A 32 -7.61 3.54 -19.73
N HIS A 33 -8.67 2.92 -19.21
CA HIS A 33 -9.22 1.66 -19.73
C HIS A 33 -10.69 1.89 -20.09
N GLY A 34 -10.98 2.07 -21.37
CA GLY A 34 -12.24 2.69 -21.83
C GLY A 34 -12.36 4.13 -21.31
N ASP A 35 -13.53 4.52 -20.82
CA ASP A 35 -13.76 5.85 -20.23
C ASP A 35 -13.28 6.00 -18.77
N LYS A 36 -12.64 4.96 -18.20
CA LYS A 36 -12.26 4.92 -16.79
C LYS A 36 -10.77 5.17 -16.61
N LEU A 37 -10.45 6.22 -15.85
CA LEU A 37 -9.09 6.48 -15.38
C LEU A 37 -8.61 5.35 -14.46
N VAL A 38 -7.54 4.67 -14.86
CA VAL A 38 -6.88 3.63 -14.06
C VAL A 38 -6.04 4.30 -12.99
N ARG A 39 -6.63 4.44 -11.79
CA ARG A 39 -5.88 4.92 -10.62
C ARG A 39 -4.76 3.95 -10.29
N ARG A 40 -3.52 4.42 -10.41
CA ARG A 40 -2.31 3.68 -10.01
C ARG A 40 -2.35 3.45 -8.49
N GLY A 41 -2.14 2.22 -8.04
CA GLY A 41 -2.10 1.87 -6.61
C GLY A 41 -2.53 0.44 -6.31
N ARG A 42 -2.37 0.01 -5.06
CA ARG A 42 -2.89 -1.29 -4.58
C ARG A 42 -4.43 -1.28 -4.74
N PRO A 43 -5.04 -2.35 -5.30
CA PRO A 43 -6.49 -2.46 -5.35
C PRO A 43 -7.11 -2.26 -3.97
N LYS A 44 -8.22 -1.53 -3.91
CA LYS A 44 -8.94 -1.32 -2.65
C LYS A 44 -9.40 -2.69 -2.12
N LEU A 45 -9.04 -3.01 -0.89
CA LEU A 45 -9.52 -4.23 -0.24
C LEU A 45 -11.05 -4.16 -0.09
N ALA A 46 -11.75 -5.27 -0.33
CA ALA A 46 -13.20 -5.32 -0.20
C ALA A 46 -13.64 -5.01 1.25
N ASN A 47 -12.97 -5.62 2.23
CA ASN A 47 -13.24 -5.45 3.66
C ASN A 47 -11.96 -5.06 4.39
N PRO A 48 -11.56 -3.77 4.37
CA PRO A 48 -10.39 -3.31 5.11
C PRO A 48 -10.68 -3.27 6.62
N ARG A 49 -9.66 -3.54 7.45
CA ARG A 49 -9.76 -3.31 8.90
C ARG A 49 -10.01 -1.82 9.16
N GLN A 50 -11.01 -1.51 9.97
CA GLN A 50 -11.30 -0.14 10.37
C GLN A 50 -10.48 0.24 11.60
N LEU A 51 -9.83 1.41 11.56
CA LEU A 51 -9.15 1.96 12.72
C LEU A 51 -10.20 2.47 13.70
N LEU A 52 -10.23 1.88 14.90
CA LEU A 52 -11.09 2.32 16.00
C LEU A 52 -10.22 2.91 17.12
N SER A 53 -10.58 4.09 17.60
CA SER A 53 -9.98 4.68 18.81
C SER A 53 -10.78 4.22 20.04
N LEU A 54 -10.27 3.19 20.73
CA LEU A 54 -10.89 2.60 21.92
C LEU A 54 -9.98 2.79 23.14
N ARG A 55 -10.55 3.11 24.29
CA ARG A 55 -9.84 3.16 25.57
C ARG A 55 -9.97 1.82 26.29
N LEU A 56 -8.85 1.18 26.58
CA LEU A 56 -8.77 -0.07 27.35
C LEU A 56 -7.90 0.15 28.59
N PRO A 57 -8.19 -0.52 29.72
CA PRO A 57 -7.30 -0.54 30.89
C PRO A 57 -5.87 -0.97 30.51
N PRO A 58 -4.83 -0.33 31.07
CA PRO A 58 -3.44 -0.59 30.69
C PRO A 58 -3.02 -2.04 30.95
N GLN A 59 -3.55 -2.69 31.98
CA GLN A 59 -3.28 -4.10 32.29
C GLN A 59 -3.74 -5.06 31.18
N ILE A 60 -4.84 -4.74 30.47
CA ILE A 60 -5.33 -5.56 29.35
C ILE A 60 -4.36 -5.44 28.18
N ILE A 61 -3.95 -4.22 27.85
CA ILE A 61 -2.99 -3.95 26.77
C ILE A 61 -1.65 -4.65 27.06
N ALA A 62 -1.18 -4.59 28.31
CA ALA A 62 0.07 -5.23 28.71
C ALA A 62 0.02 -6.76 28.54
N ARG A 63 -1.08 -7.40 28.98
CA ARG A 63 -1.30 -8.85 28.80
C ARG A 63 -1.26 -9.25 27.34
N TRP A 64 -1.95 -8.50 26.47
CA TRP A 64 -1.93 -8.80 25.04
C TRP A 64 -0.55 -8.57 24.44
N LYS A 65 0.13 -7.44 24.72
CA LYS A 65 1.49 -7.20 24.23
C LYS A 65 2.48 -8.29 24.65
N ALA A 66 2.34 -8.84 25.85
CA ALA A 66 3.18 -9.95 26.35
C ALA A 66 3.03 -11.23 25.53
N THR A 67 1.94 -11.41 24.77
CA THR A 67 1.79 -12.55 23.85
C THR A 67 2.75 -12.48 22.64
N GLY A 68 3.40 -11.34 22.42
CA GLY A 68 4.38 -11.13 21.36
C GLY A 68 3.81 -10.48 20.09
N PRO A 69 4.58 -10.49 18.98
CA PRO A 69 4.16 -9.93 17.70
C PRO A 69 2.80 -10.48 17.25
N GLY A 70 1.96 -9.63 16.65
CA GLY A 70 0.62 -10.03 16.20
C GLY A 70 -0.45 -10.06 17.30
N TRP A 71 -0.17 -9.58 18.51
CA TRP A 71 -1.15 -9.51 19.59
C TRP A 71 -2.46 -8.79 19.23
N GLN A 72 -2.40 -7.75 18.38
CA GLN A 72 -3.61 -7.04 17.91
C GLN A 72 -4.50 -7.92 17.03
N THR A 73 -3.90 -8.77 16.19
CA THR A 73 -4.65 -9.73 15.36
C THR A 73 -5.31 -10.78 16.24
N ARG A 74 -4.60 -11.34 17.22
CA ARG A 74 -5.21 -12.28 18.18
C ARG A 74 -6.32 -11.64 19.02
N MET A 75 -6.17 -10.37 19.39
CA MET A 75 -7.22 -9.62 20.07
C MET A 75 -8.46 -9.45 19.18
N ALA A 76 -8.28 -9.15 17.89
CA ALA A 76 -9.37 -9.04 16.94
C ALA A 76 -10.11 -10.38 16.73
N GLU A 77 -9.38 -11.48 16.59
CA GLU A 77 -9.96 -12.83 16.50
C GLU A 77 -10.75 -13.21 17.77
N ALA A 78 -10.26 -12.82 18.95
CA ALA A 78 -10.98 -13.05 20.20
C ALA A 78 -12.30 -12.27 20.26
N LEU A 79 -12.32 -11.03 19.76
CA LEU A 79 -13.54 -10.22 19.67
C LEU A 79 -14.53 -10.83 18.66
N GLU A 80 -14.04 -11.32 17.52
CA GLU A 80 -14.88 -11.98 16.50
C GLU A 80 -15.55 -13.26 17.04
N LYS A 81 -14.81 -14.07 17.81
CA LYS A 81 -15.36 -15.28 18.45
C LYS A 81 -16.40 -15.01 19.53
N ASN A 82 -16.37 -13.83 20.15
CA ASN A 82 -17.30 -13.42 21.21
C ASN A 82 -18.26 -12.33 20.71
N ALA A 83 -18.41 -12.19 19.39
CA ALA A 83 -19.40 -11.29 18.82
C ALA A 83 -20.81 -11.73 19.26
N PRO A 84 -21.72 -10.77 19.55
CA PRO A 84 -23.09 -11.06 19.96
C PRO A 84 -23.90 -11.78 18.87
#